data_AF-A0A7X5TYB2-F1
#
_entry.id   AF-A0A7X5TYB2-F1
#
_cell.length_a   1.000
_cell.length_b   1.000
_cell.length_c   1.000
_cell.angle_alpha   90.00
_cell.angle_beta   90.00
_cell.angle_gamma   90.00
#
_symmetry.space_group_name_H-M   'P 1'
#
loop_
_entity.id
_entity.type
_entity.pdbx_description
1 polymer ?
#
loop_
_entity_poly.entity_id
_entity_poly.type
_entity_poly.pdbx_seq_one_letter_code
_entity_poly.pdbx_strand_id
1 'polypeptide(L)'
;MRLEQPWSPQWLFEAGHHVVDTGGAVLGANDVATTAGAIKWQPPVRLPRVDDNVNVGSNADSQNRRLAGEVALAALWRRAATANSIGVHGKTDIRPPKTLQGNTRGARFKNALLYSFRLGLPSDWIIEGELPLEKIYGLHLRRDVGARSSDIVVFDERKRLVAVISSKWTWRSDRGTEAAQMVPLRRYRPDVPYVLVTSEVPRLRNIADESAEDRIYCVCPEWAAAVVTLRELGDPRVGPIKFSTLSALLTEGERLIEVLQLRDVTNLIDDLRTSGRLG
;
A
#
# COMPACT_ATOMS: atom_id res chain seq x y z
N MET A 1 22.91 -22.78 -20.02
CA MET A 1 23.46 -21.75 -19.11
C MET A 1 22.28 -20.96 -18.58
N ARG A 2 21.96 -21.08 -17.27
CA ARG A 2 20.86 -20.34 -16.63
C ARG A 2 21.12 -18.85 -16.85
N LEU A 3 20.26 -18.16 -17.57
CA LEU A 3 20.30 -16.71 -17.59
C LEU A 3 19.77 -16.26 -16.24
N GLU A 4 20.73 -15.88 -15.39
CA GLU A 4 20.62 -15.56 -13.98
C GLU A 4 19.60 -14.46 -13.73
N GLN A 5 18.32 -14.82 -13.63
CA GLN A 5 17.29 -13.87 -13.27
C GLN A 5 16.59 -14.25 -11.96
N PRO A 6 16.44 -13.28 -11.02
CA PRO A 6 15.99 -13.54 -9.65
C PRO A 6 14.46 -13.75 -9.48
N TRP A 7 13.77 -14.46 -10.41
CA TRP A 7 12.31 -14.68 -10.37
C TRP A 7 11.84 -16.07 -10.77
N SER A 8 10.59 -16.38 -10.41
CA SER A 8 9.87 -17.59 -10.78
C SER A 8 8.58 -17.25 -11.56
N PRO A 9 8.37 -17.78 -12.78
CA PRO A 9 7.09 -17.69 -13.51
C PRO A 9 5.90 -18.21 -12.70
N GLN A 10 6.13 -19.25 -11.88
CA GLN A 10 5.15 -19.81 -10.95
C GLN A 10 4.48 -18.73 -10.08
N TRP A 11 5.24 -17.72 -9.61
CA TRP A 11 4.69 -16.65 -8.78
C TRP A 11 3.62 -15.81 -9.50
N LEU A 12 3.75 -15.61 -10.82
CA LEU A 12 2.73 -14.90 -11.63
C LEU A 12 1.50 -15.76 -11.86
N PHE A 13 1.71 -17.04 -12.15
CA PHE A 13 0.63 -17.99 -12.36
C PHE A 13 -0.24 -18.13 -11.13
N GLU A 14 0.38 -18.30 -9.95
CA GLU A 14 -0.32 -18.39 -8.66
C GLU A 14 -1.12 -17.12 -8.33
N ALA A 15 -0.79 -16.00 -8.98
CA ALA A 15 -1.50 -14.73 -8.84
C ALA A 15 -2.43 -14.39 -10.02
N GLY A 16 -2.67 -15.32 -10.93
CA GLY A 16 -3.60 -15.15 -12.06
C GLY A 16 -3.08 -14.20 -13.14
N HIS A 17 -1.77 -14.20 -13.37
CA HIS A 17 -1.14 -13.45 -14.46
C HIS A 17 -0.61 -14.38 -15.56
N HIS A 18 -0.66 -13.90 -16.79
CA HIS A 18 0.01 -14.52 -17.92
C HIS A 18 1.43 -13.98 -18.04
N VAL A 19 2.38 -14.87 -18.34
CA VAL A 19 3.80 -14.53 -18.43
C VAL A 19 4.24 -14.62 -19.88
N VAL A 20 4.89 -13.56 -20.36
CA VAL A 20 5.51 -13.53 -21.68
C VAL A 20 6.98 -13.20 -21.50
N ASP A 21 7.85 -14.04 -22.04
CA ASP A 21 9.29 -13.82 -21.98
C ASP A 21 9.75 -12.73 -22.97
N THR A 22 11.04 -12.40 -22.96
CA THR A 22 11.59 -11.35 -23.82
C THR A 22 11.51 -11.68 -25.31
N GLY A 23 11.50 -12.96 -25.66
CA GLY A 23 11.34 -13.48 -27.03
C GLY A 23 9.89 -13.50 -27.50
N GLY A 24 8.92 -13.20 -26.61
CA GLY A 24 7.50 -13.22 -26.92
C GLY A 24 6.82 -14.58 -26.68
N ALA A 25 7.53 -15.54 -26.09
CA ALA A 25 6.96 -16.84 -25.75
C ALA A 25 6.06 -16.71 -24.52
N VAL A 26 4.86 -17.28 -24.60
CA VAL A 26 3.99 -17.45 -23.44
C VAL A 26 4.57 -18.58 -22.61
N LEU A 27 4.95 -18.29 -21.36
CA LEU A 27 5.46 -19.28 -20.42
C LEU A 27 4.31 -19.81 -19.57
N GLY A 28 4.31 -21.10 -19.28
CA GLY A 28 3.55 -21.81 -18.25
C GLY A 28 4.19 -21.72 -16.87
N ALA A 29 3.51 -22.28 -15.86
CA ALA A 29 3.89 -22.16 -14.44
C ALA A 29 5.25 -22.80 -14.10
N ASN A 30 5.55 -23.91 -14.78
CA ASN A 30 6.81 -24.65 -14.66
C ASN A 30 7.79 -24.36 -15.80
N ASP A 31 7.44 -23.48 -16.73
CA ASP A 31 8.28 -23.20 -17.88
C ASP A 31 9.47 -22.34 -17.48
N VAL A 32 10.60 -22.58 -18.12
CA VAL A 32 11.79 -21.73 -17.96
C VAL A 32 11.73 -20.65 -19.03
N ALA A 33 12.16 -19.43 -18.71
CA ALA A 33 12.30 -18.36 -19.69
C ALA A 33 13.17 -18.85 -20.88
N THR A 34 12.65 -18.73 -22.10
CA THR A 34 13.32 -19.29 -23.30
C THR A 34 14.38 -18.34 -23.86
N THR A 35 14.26 -17.05 -23.54
CA THR A 35 15.18 -16.00 -23.99
C THR A 35 15.71 -15.18 -22.81
N ALA A 36 17.00 -14.83 -22.87
CA ALA A 36 17.63 -13.85 -21.98
C ALA A 36 16.95 -12.49 -22.06
N GLY A 37 16.49 -11.93 -20.95
CA GLY A 37 16.11 -10.53 -20.91
C GLY A 37 15.01 -10.22 -19.91
N ALA A 38 14.62 -8.95 -19.83
CA ALA A 38 13.53 -8.52 -18.98
C ALA A 38 12.18 -9.05 -19.50
N ILE A 39 11.29 -9.46 -18.59
CA ILE A 39 9.93 -9.82 -18.97
C ILE A 39 9.15 -8.59 -19.43
N LYS A 40 8.34 -8.76 -20.49
CA LYS A 40 7.39 -7.73 -20.93
C LYS A 40 6.05 -8.01 -20.29
N TRP A 41 5.58 -7.09 -19.46
CA TRP A 41 4.29 -7.23 -18.80
C TRP A 41 3.70 -5.88 -18.39
N GLN A 42 2.38 -5.82 -18.22
CA GLN A 42 1.65 -4.63 -17.79
C GLN A 42 0.69 -4.99 -16.67
N PRO A 43 0.91 -4.54 -15.42
CA PRO A 43 -0.02 -4.83 -14.34
C PRO A 43 -1.37 -4.12 -14.55
N PRO A 44 -2.48 -4.74 -14.11
CA PRO A 44 -3.79 -4.11 -14.10
C PRO A 44 -3.93 -3.05 -12.99
N VAL A 45 -3.00 -2.97 -12.03
CA VAL A 45 -2.95 -1.92 -11.00
C VAL A 45 -1.52 -1.43 -10.86
N ARG A 46 -1.29 -0.12 -10.80
CA ARG A 46 0.06 0.46 -10.67
C ARG A 46 0.68 0.07 -9.32
N LEU A 47 1.98 -0.25 -9.32
CA LEU A 47 2.72 -0.62 -8.11
C LEU A 47 3.30 0.63 -7.42
N PRO A 48 3.23 0.74 -6.07
CA PRO A 48 3.54 1.99 -5.38
C PRO A 48 4.93 2.56 -5.51
N ARG A 49 5.94 1.69 -5.58
CA ARG A 49 7.35 2.12 -5.61
C ARG A 49 8.13 1.63 -6.81
N VAL A 50 7.74 0.49 -7.37
CA VAL A 50 8.37 -0.06 -8.59
C VAL A 50 8.21 0.93 -9.73
N ASP A 51 7.01 1.51 -9.88
CA ASP A 51 6.70 2.45 -10.96
C ASP A 51 7.12 3.91 -10.66
N ASP A 52 7.70 4.17 -9.49
CA ASP A 52 8.12 5.51 -9.04
C ASP A 52 9.61 5.77 -9.32
N ASN A 53 10.42 4.72 -9.47
CA ASN A 53 11.83 4.80 -9.85
C ASN A 53 12.06 4.78 -11.37
N VAL A 54 11.00 4.67 -12.18
CA VAL A 54 11.09 4.64 -13.64
C VAL A 54 10.81 6.03 -14.20
N ASN A 55 11.86 6.73 -14.63
CA ASN A 55 11.70 7.91 -15.46
C ASN A 55 10.99 7.49 -16.75
N VAL A 56 9.78 8.03 -16.98
CA VAL A 56 8.92 7.73 -18.14
C VAL A 56 9.51 8.33 -19.45
N GLY A 57 10.70 8.92 -19.39
CA GLY A 57 11.46 9.42 -20.53
C GLY A 57 12.14 8.28 -21.30
N SER A 58 11.47 7.82 -22.35
CA SER A 58 11.98 7.36 -23.66
C SER A 58 13.15 6.37 -23.81
N ASN A 59 13.74 5.79 -22.77
CA ASN A 59 14.68 4.69 -22.96
C ASN A 59 14.04 3.36 -22.61
N ALA A 60 13.91 2.47 -23.60
CA ALA A 60 13.45 1.09 -23.41
C ALA A 60 14.22 0.36 -22.29
N ASP A 61 15.47 0.76 -22.05
CA ASP A 61 16.31 0.22 -20.98
C ASP A 61 15.87 0.57 -19.55
N SER A 62 15.13 1.66 -19.33
CA SER A 62 14.56 1.97 -18.01
C SER A 62 13.33 1.09 -17.70
N GLN A 63 12.69 0.51 -18.72
CA GLN A 63 11.68 -0.54 -18.56
C GLN A 63 12.30 -1.93 -18.35
N ASN A 64 13.58 -2.10 -18.69
CA ASN A 64 14.31 -3.38 -18.66
C ASN A 64 15.03 -3.68 -17.34
N ARG A 65 14.89 -2.85 -16.30
CA ARG A 65 15.45 -3.11 -14.95
C ARG A 65 14.43 -3.62 -13.95
N ARG A 66 13.49 -4.45 -14.41
CA ARG A 66 12.51 -5.08 -13.52
C ARG A 66 13.16 -6.27 -12.83
N LEU A 67 13.60 -6.07 -11.59
CA LEU A 67 14.09 -7.15 -10.74
C LEU A 67 12.90 -8.03 -10.40
N ALA A 68 12.62 -9.05 -11.19
CA ALA A 68 12.31 -10.38 -10.73
C ALA A 68 11.49 -10.60 -9.42
N GLY A 69 11.96 -10.16 -8.24
CA GLY A 69 11.11 -10.04 -7.04
C GLY A 69 9.83 -9.22 -7.28
N GLU A 70 9.91 -8.15 -8.08
CA GLU A 70 8.82 -7.24 -8.54
C GLU A 70 7.59 -7.93 -9.13
N VAL A 71 7.77 -9.18 -9.52
CA VAL A 71 6.77 -10.05 -10.11
C VAL A 71 5.89 -10.69 -9.04
N ALA A 72 6.49 -11.28 -8.00
CA ALA A 72 5.78 -11.65 -6.77
C ALA A 72 5.17 -10.42 -6.10
N LEU A 73 5.80 -9.25 -6.25
CA LEU A 73 5.29 -8.00 -5.70
C LEU A 73 3.98 -7.55 -6.35
N ALA A 74 3.87 -7.74 -7.66
CA ALA A 74 2.68 -7.40 -8.42
C ALA A 74 1.50 -8.31 -8.11
N ALA A 75 1.78 -9.60 -8.00
CA ALA A 75 0.86 -10.65 -7.62
C ALA A 75 0.14 -10.32 -6.31
N LEU A 76 0.93 -10.03 -5.27
CA LEU A 76 0.43 -9.70 -3.94
C LEU A 76 -0.33 -8.38 -3.93
N TRP A 77 0.22 -7.36 -4.59
CA TRP A 77 -0.46 -6.08 -4.73
C TRP A 77 -1.81 -6.22 -5.44
N ARG A 78 -1.93 -7.01 -6.51
CA ARG A 78 -3.21 -7.22 -7.21
C ARG A 78 -4.21 -7.94 -6.32
N ARG A 79 -3.80 -8.98 -5.60
CA ARG A 79 -4.68 -9.70 -4.67
C ARG A 79 -5.22 -8.76 -3.61
N ALA A 80 -4.34 -8.00 -2.95
CA ALA A 80 -4.72 -7.05 -1.92
C ALA A 80 -5.52 -5.87 -2.47
N ALA A 81 -5.15 -5.33 -3.64
CA ALA A 81 -5.91 -4.26 -4.29
C ALA A 81 -7.32 -4.73 -4.67
N THR A 82 -7.47 -5.98 -5.13
CA THR A 82 -8.78 -6.57 -5.41
C THR A 82 -9.60 -6.74 -4.14
N ALA A 83 -9.01 -7.36 -3.10
CA ALA A 83 -9.67 -7.55 -1.81
C ALA A 83 -10.10 -6.22 -1.17
N ASN A 84 -9.26 -5.19 -1.28
CA ASN A 84 -9.50 -3.87 -0.73
C ASN A 84 -10.21 -2.91 -1.70
N SER A 85 -10.64 -3.36 -2.89
CA SER A 85 -11.28 -2.53 -3.91
C SER A 85 -10.47 -1.30 -4.38
N ILE A 86 -9.14 -1.40 -4.39
CA ILE A 86 -8.20 -0.38 -4.89
C ILE A 86 -7.85 -0.68 -6.36
N GLY A 87 -7.78 0.35 -7.22
CA GLY A 87 -7.41 0.18 -8.63
C GLY A 87 -8.55 -0.31 -9.55
N VAL A 88 -9.79 -0.27 -9.09
CA VAL A 88 -10.98 -0.61 -9.90
C VAL A 88 -11.20 0.48 -10.94
N HIS A 89 -11.17 0.10 -12.22
CA HIS A 89 -11.33 1.06 -13.33
C HIS A 89 -12.66 1.83 -13.21
N GLY A 90 -12.59 3.14 -13.37
CA GLY A 90 -13.75 4.04 -13.23
C GLY A 90 -14.23 4.29 -11.80
N LYS A 91 -13.63 3.67 -10.77
CA LYS A 91 -14.01 3.86 -9.35
C LYS A 91 -12.84 4.28 -8.46
N THR A 92 -11.76 3.49 -8.41
CA THR A 92 -10.58 3.70 -7.54
C THR A 92 -9.28 3.70 -8.32
N ASP A 93 -9.32 4.18 -9.57
CA ASP A 93 -8.18 4.14 -10.47
C ASP A 93 -7.06 5.09 -10.00
N ILE A 94 -6.02 4.50 -9.43
CA ILE A 94 -4.81 5.19 -9.03
C ILE A 94 -3.89 5.50 -10.23
N ARG A 95 -4.21 5.04 -11.45
CA ARG A 95 -3.47 5.40 -12.68
C ARG A 95 -3.97 6.72 -13.25
N PRO A 96 -3.09 7.68 -13.54
CA PRO A 96 -3.48 8.83 -14.35
C PRO A 96 -3.85 8.39 -15.77
N PRO A 97 -5.01 8.81 -16.31
CA PRO A 97 -5.11 9.03 -17.73
C PRO A 97 -3.93 9.91 -18.16
N LYS A 98 -3.28 9.59 -19.28
CA LYS A 98 -2.14 10.36 -19.81
C LYS A 98 -2.44 11.85 -20.00
N THR A 99 -3.72 12.23 -20.00
CA THR A 99 -4.26 13.56 -20.22
C THR A 99 -4.53 14.37 -18.94
N LEU A 100 -4.54 13.77 -17.74
CA LEU A 100 -4.81 14.50 -16.50
C LEU A 100 -3.53 15.02 -15.86
N GLN A 101 -3.21 16.29 -16.13
CA GLN A 101 -2.30 17.08 -15.30
C GLN A 101 -2.99 17.45 -13.98
N GLY A 102 -2.31 17.31 -12.83
CA GLY A 102 -2.73 17.97 -11.58
C GLY A 102 -3.04 17.08 -10.37
N ASN A 103 -3.53 15.84 -10.54
CA ASN A 103 -3.82 14.99 -9.36
C ASN A 103 -2.64 14.12 -8.95
N THR A 104 -1.99 14.46 -7.83
CA THR A 104 -0.84 13.74 -7.26
C THR A 104 -1.24 12.31 -6.81
N ARG A 105 -0.26 11.41 -6.75
CA ARG A 105 -0.49 9.99 -6.37
C ARG A 105 -1.09 9.85 -4.97
N GLY A 106 -0.68 10.70 -4.03
CA GLY A 106 -1.21 10.74 -2.66
C GLY A 106 -2.72 11.01 -2.62
N ALA A 107 -3.20 12.00 -3.39
CA ALA A 107 -4.62 12.32 -3.46
C ALA A 107 -5.47 11.15 -4.01
N ARG A 108 -4.94 10.44 -5.01
CA ARG A 108 -5.59 9.24 -5.58
C ARG A 108 -5.62 8.08 -4.60
N PHE A 109 -4.52 7.87 -3.88
CA PHE A 109 -4.43 6.84 -2.85
C PHE A 109 -5.46 7.08 -1.74
N LYS A 110 -5.54 8.30 -1.22
CA LYS A 110 -6.57 8.73 -0.28
C LYS A 110 -7.98 8.47 -0.82
N ASN A 111 -8.26 8.84 -2.07
CA ASN A 111 -9.57 8.61 -2.69
C ASN A 111 -9.92 7.12 -2.81
N ALA A 112 -8.93 6.26 -3.09
CA ALA A 112 -9.13 4.82 -3.09
C ALA A 112 -9.50 4.31 -1.69
N LEU A 113 -8.80 4.77 -0.65
CA LEU A 113 -9.14 4.43 0.75
C LEU A 113 -10.54 4.91 1.15
N LEU A 114 -10.91 6.15 0.81
CA LEU A 114 -12.25 6.68 1.04
C LEU A 114 -13.33 5.79 0.41
N TYR A 115 -13.10 5.31 -0.81
CA TYR A 115 -14.01 4.38 -1.46
C TYR A 115 -14.09 3.02 -0.75
N SER A 116 -12.94 2.44 -0.39
CA SER A 116 -12.88 1.19 0.37
C SER A 116 -13.62 1.29 1.70
N PHE A 117 -13.44 2.40 2.43
CA PHE A 117 -14.17 2.65 3.68
C PHE A 117 -15.66 2.81 3.46
N ARG A 118 -16.11 3.49 2.40
CA ARG A 118 -17.55 3.61 2.07
C ARG A 118 -18.21 2.28 1.72
N LEU A 119 -17.45 1.33 1.17
CA LEU A 119 -17.94 -0.03 0.93
C LEU A 119 -17.92 -0.88 2.20
N GLY A 120 -16.90 -0.70 3.03
CA GLY A 120 -16.67 -1.51 4.22
C GLY A 120 -17.44 -1.06 5.46
N LEU A 121 -17.73 0.22 5.61
CA LEU A 121 -18.42 0.75 6.79
C LEU A 121 -19.93 0.86 6.57
N PRO A 122 -20.74 0.91 7.65
CA PRO A 122 -22.18 1.15 7.53
C PRO A 122 -22.49 2.40 6.70
N SER A 123 -23.58 2.37 5.94
CA SER A 123 -23.92 3.43 4.97
C SER A 123 -24.32 4.76 5.60
N ASP A 124 -24.70 4.74 6.88
CA ASP A 124 -25.06 5.91 7.70
C ASP A 124 -23.85 6.53 8.41
N TRP A 125 -22.66 5.93 8.30
CA TRP A 125 -21.41 6.53 8.78
C TRP A 125 -20.90 7.61 7.82
N ILE A 126 -20.27 8.64 8.38
CA ILE A 126 -19.76 9.78 7.62
C ILE A 126 -18.24 9.64 7.46
N ILE A 127 -17.77 9.62 6.22
CA ILE A 127 -16.35 9.47 5.87
C ILE A 127 -15.95 10.66 5.00
N GLU A 128 -15.14 11.55 5.58
CA GLU A 128 -14.70 12.80 4.95
C GLU A 128 -13.20 12.78 4.68
N GLY A 129 -12.81 13.37 3.54
CA GLY A 129 -11.41 13.57 3.18
C GLY A 129 -11.01 15.04 3.31
N GLU A 130 -9.76 15.31 3.68
CA GLU A 130 -9.19 16.66 3.81
C GLU A 130 -9.97 17.58 4.77
N LEU A 131 -10.52 17.01 5.84
CA LEU A 131 -11.27 17.79 6.83
C LEU A 131 -10.31 18.65 7.67
N PRO A 132 -10.48 19.99 7.70
CA PRO A 132 -9.73 20.83 8.61
C PRO A 132 -9.96 20.41 10.06
N LEU A 133 -8.89 20.32 10.85
CA LEU A 133 -8.93 19.93 12.25
C LEU A 133 -9.80 20.89 13.07
N GLU A 134 -9.87 22.17 12.69
CA GLU A 134 -10.77 23.15 13.30
C GLU A 134 -12.27 22.84 13.09
N LYS A 135 -12.63 21.91 12.21
CA LYS A 135 -14.02 21.45 12.05
C LYS A 135 -14.35 20.24 12.92
N ILE A 136 -13.36 19.70 13.63
CA ILE A 136 -13.53 18.56 14.52
C ILE A 136 -13.99 19.03 15.91
N TYR A 137 -15.06 18.42 16.42
CA TYR A 137 -15.53 18.69 17.78
C TYR A 137 -14.43 18.41 18.82
N GLY A 138 -14.21 19.36 19.74
CA GLY A 138 -13.09 19.38 20.70
C GLY A 138 -11.82 20.11 20.22
N LEU A 139 -11.60 20.19 18.90
CA LEU A 139 -10.47 20.93 18.31
C LEU A 139 -10.86 22.33 17.81
N HIS A 140 -12.10 22.51 17.35
CA HIS A 140 -12.65 23.78 16.83
C HIS A 140 -12.53 25.00 17.76
N LEU A 141 -12.39 24.80 19.07
CA LEU A 141 -12.28 25.89 20.06
C LEU A 141 -10.82 26.25 20.38
N ARG A 142 -9.84 25.58 19.77
CA ARG A 142 -8.43 25.66 20.15
C ARG A 142 -7.64 26.52 19.15
N ARG A 143 -7.08 27.62 19.65
CA ARG A 143 -6.34 28.61 18.85
C ARG A 143 -5.03 28.07 18.26
N ASP A 144 -4.45 27.03 18.85
CA ASP A 144 -3.18 26.40 18.46
C ASP A 144 -3.33 25.28 17.41
N VAL A 145 -4.57 24.94 17.01
CA VAL A 145 -4.83 23.93 15.96
C VAL A 145 -4.50 24.48 14.56
N GLY A 146 -4.87 25.73 14.27
CA GLY A 146 -4.65 26.39 12.98
C GLY A 146 -5.35 25.71 11.78
N ALA A 147 -4.97 26.10 10.56
CA ALA A 147 -5.58 25.65 9.30
C ALA A 147 -5.14 24.24 8.82
N ARG A 148 -4.87 23.32 9.76
CA ARG A 148 -4.38 21.97 9.46
C ARG A 148 -5.55 21.08 9.05
N SER A 149 -5.31 20.08 8.19
CA SER A 149 -6.32 19.10 7.80
C SER A 149 -5.83 17.68 8.01
N SER A 150 -6.75 16.77 8.35
CA SER A 150 -6.49 15.34 8.25
C SER A 150 -6.77 14.85 6.82
N ASP A 151 -6.04 13.83 6.37
CA ASP A 151 -6.32 13.18 5.09
C ASP A 151 -7.72 12.56 5.09
N ILE A 152 -8.08 11.82 6.13
CA ILE A 152 -9.39 11.16 6.26
C ILE A 152 -9.87 11.25 7.71
N VAL A 153 -11.18 11.43 7.89
CA VAL A 153 -11.86 11.44 9.19
C VAL A 153 -13.12 10.58 9.11
N VAL A 154 -13.37 9.79 10.15
CA VAL A 154 -14.50 8.85 10.21
C VAL A 154 -15.40 9.21 11.40
N PHE A 155 -16.68 9.40 11.14
CA PHE A 155 -17.72 9.55 12.15
C PHE A 155 -18.74 8.42 12.07
N ASP A 156 -19.25 8.01 13.23
CA ASP A 156 -20.34 7.03 13.32
C ASP A 156 -21.70 7.66 12.98
N GLU A 157 -22.77 6.86 13.04
CA GLU A 157 -24.15 7.29 12.76
C GLU A 157 -24.65 8.39 13.71
N ARG A 158 -24.02 8.53 14.88
CA ARG A 158 -24.31 9.56 15.88
C ARG A 158 -23.47 10.82 15.68
N LYS A 159 -22.71 10.90 14.58
CA LYS A 159 -21.76 11.98 14.25
C LYS A 159 -20.62 12.13 15.26
N ARG A 160 -20.33 11.07 16.02
CA ARG A 160 -19.21 11.07 16.94
C ARG A 160 -17.95 10.67 16.18
N LEU A 161 -16.86 11.36 16.46
CA LEU A 161 -15.57 11.10 15.83
C LEU A 161 -15.01 9.74 16.28
N VAL A 162 -14.83 8.82 15.34
CA VAL A 162 -14.34 7.45 15.58
C VAL A 162 -12.83 7.36 15.37
N ALA A 163 -12.30 7.97 14.30
CA ALA A 163 -10.88 7.91 13.99
C ALA A 163 -10.45 9.06 13.07
N VAL A 164 -9.15 9.36 13.14
CA VAL A 164 -8.47 10.23 12.20
C VAL A 164 -7.38 9.42 11.50
N ILE A 165 -7.33 9.47 10.16
CA ILE A 165 -6.51 8.57 9.36
C ILE A 165 -5.60 9.39 8.44
N SER A 166 -4.28 9.18 8.55
CA SER A 166 -3.27 9.63 7.58
C SER A 166 -3.13 8.61 6.46
N SER A 167 -3.03 9.10 5.22
CA SER A 167 -2.99 8.29 4.00
C SER A 167 -1.67 8.51 3.26
N LYS A 168 -0.75 7.54 3.36
CA LYS A 168 0.61 7.65 2.80
C LYS A 168 0.87 6.65 1.69
N TRP A 169 0.89 7.14 0.45
CA TRP A 169 1.36 6.34 -0.70
C TRP A 169 2.83 5.93 -0.58
N THR A 170 3.66 6.83 -0.08
CA THR A 170 5.07 6.56 0.27
C THR A 170 5.39 7.29 1.56
N TRP A 171 6.26 6.71 2.38
CA TRP A 171 6.65 7.28 3.67
C TRP A 171 8.14 7.62 3.70
N ARG A 172 8.47 8.66 4.48
CA ARG A 172 9.82 9.16 4.76
C ARG A 172 9.83 9.75 6.18
N SER A 173 10.92 9.54 6.91
CA SER A 173 11.11 10.04 8.28
C SER A 173 11.31 11.56 8.35
N ASP A 174 11.91 12.16 7.31
CA ASP A 174 12.12 13.60 7.19
C ASP A 174 10.83 14.39 6.91
N ARG A 175 9.74 13.71 6.55
CA ARG A 175 8.40 14.29 6.37
C ARG A 175 7.62 14.39 7.69
N GLY A 176 8.31 14.41 8.82
CA GLY A 176 7.75 14.49 10.18
C GLY A 176 6.87 15.72 10.49
N THR A 177 6.55 16.55 9.50
CA THR A 177 5.61 17.67 9.63
C THR A 177 4.17 17.21 9.87
N GLU A 178 3.73 16.06 9.33
CA GLU A 178 2.36 15.58 9.56
C GLU A 178 2.15 14.96 10.94
N ALA A 179 3.15 14.23 11.46
CA ALA A 179 3.20 13.81 12.85
C ALA A 179 3.06 15.00 13.83
N ALA A 180 3.79 16.08 13.56
CA ALA A 180 3.68 17.33 14.31
C ALA A 180 2.32 18.05 14.12
N GLN A 181 1.68 17.87 12.96
CA GLN A 181 0.36 18.44 12.68
C GLN A 181 -0.73 17.83 13.57
N MET A 182 -0.55 16.58 14.03
CA MET A 182 -1.53 15.82 14.79
C MET A 182 -1.30 15.83 16.31
N VAL A 183 -0.27 16.52 16.79
CA VAL A 183 -0.05 16.81 18.21
C VAL A 183 -1.30 17.42 18.89
N PRO A 184 -2.03 18.38 18.29
CA PRO A 184 -3.26 18.90 18.89
C PRO A 184 -4.36 17.84 19.02
N LEU A 185 -4.49 16.92 18.06
CA LEU A 185 -5.45 15.82 18.18
C LEU A 185 -5.12 14.96 19.40
N ARG A 186 -3.87 14.50 19.52
CA ARG A 186 -3.43 13.70 20.69
C ARG A 186 -3.58 14.45 22.01
N ARG A 187 -3.36 15.76 22.02
CA ARG A 187 -3.47 16.58 23.24
C ARG A 187 -4.91 16.79 23.69
N TYR A 188 -5.83 17.05 22.76
CA TYR A 188 -7.19 17.50 23.09
C TYR A 188 -8.27 16.43 22.86
N ARG A 189 -7.95 15.39 22.08
CA ARG A 189 -8.80 14.21 21.82
C ARG A 189 -7.96 12.92 21.89
N PRO A 190 -7.30 12.64 23.04
CA PRO A 190 -6.55 11.39 23.21
C PRO A 190 -7.43 10.13 23.16
N ASP A 191 -8.75 10.32 23.25
CA ASP A 191 -9.77 9.27 23.09
C ASP A 191 -9.92 8.81 21.63
N VAL A 192 -9.45 9.58 20.66
CA VAL A 192 -9.62 9.28 19.23
C VAL A 192 -8.33 8.70 18.67
N PRO A 193 -8.35 7.48 18.10
CA PRO A 193 -7.18 6.90 17.46
C PRO A 193 -6.76 7.72 16.22
N TYR A 194 -5.46 8.02 16.16
CA TYR A 194 -4.80 8.56 14.98
C TYR A 194 -4.04 7.42 14.27
N VAL A 195 -4.44 7.12 13.05
CA VAL A 195 -4.03 5.90 12.33
C VAL A 195 -3.28 6.24 11.05
N LEU A 196 -2.26 5.45 10.71
CA LEU A 196 -1.59 5.49 9.41
C LEU A 196 -2.09 4.36 8.50
N VAL A 197 -2.52 4.69 7.29
CA VAL A 197 -2.69 3.72 6.20
C VAL A 197 -1.66 3.99 5.12
N THR A 198 -0.88 2.96 4.76
CA THR A 198 0.23 3.12 3.82
C THR A 198 0.36 2.01 2.79
N SER A 199 1.00 2.33 1.67
CA SER A 199 1.55 1.37 0.72
C SER A 199 3.08 1.44 0.65
N GLU A 200 3.74 2.04 1.65
CA GLU A 200 5.20 2.02 1.75
C GLU A 200 5.71 0.64 2.15
N VAL A 201 6.84 0.25 1.55
CA VAL A 201 7.42 -1.08 1.78
C VAL A 201 8.87 -1.01 2.22
N PRO A 202 9.77 -0.27 1.56
CA PRO A 202 11.18 -0.35 1.96
C PRO A 202 11.52 0.26 3.31
N ARG A 203 10.63 1.08 3.87
CA ARG A 203 10.78 1.69 5.19
C ARG A 203 9.82 1.10 6.21
N LEU A 204 9.25 -0.07 5.95
CA LEU A 204 8.23 -0.65 6.80
C LEU A 204 8.68 -0.80 8.27
N ARG A 205 9.94 -1.20 8.50
CA ARG A 205 10.55 -1.24 9.84
C ARG A 205 10.64 0.16 10.46
N ASN A 206 11.19 1.13 9.73
CA ASN A 206 11.24 2.53 10.18
C ASN A 206 9.85 3.11 10.46
N ILE A 207 8.82 2.75 9.70
CA ILE A 207 7.45 3.20 9.99
C ILE A 207 7.00 2.62 11.33
N ALA A 208 7.20 1.32 11.57
CA ALA A 208 6.85 0.71 12.84
C ALA A 208 7.56 1.36 14.04
N ASP A 209 8.82 1.78 13.86
CA ASP A 209 9.65 2.33 14.92
C ASP A 209 9.50 3.87 15.11
N GLU A 210 9.23 4.61 14.03
CA GLU A 210 9.33 6.09 13.99
C GLU A 210 7.98 6.78 13.72
N SER A 211 6.93 6.03 13.37
CA SER A 211 5.60 6.61 13.11
C SER A 211 5.02 7.27 14.36
N ALA A 212 4.38 8.42 14.16
CA ALA A 212 3.68 9.13 15.21
C ALA A 212 2.19 8.80 15.23
N GLU A 213 1.77 7.76 14.53
CA GLU A 213 0.41 7.26 14.51
C GLU A 213 0.29 6.14 15.56
N ASP A 214 -0.89 6.01 16.17
CA ASP A 214 -1.14 5.01 17.22
C ASP A 214 -1.14 3.59 16.66
N ARG A 215 -1.51 3.43 15.39
CA ARG A 215 -1.54 2.15 14.66
C ARG A 215 -1.21 2.36 13.19
N ILE A 216 -0.62 1.34 12.58
CA ILE A 216 -0.20 1.33 11.18
C ILE A 216 -0.91 0.19 10.46
N TYR A 217 -1.48 0.49 9.31
CA TYR A 217 -2.10 -0.47 8.41
C TYR A 217 -1.43 -0.38 7.04
N CYS A 218 -1.01 -1.53 6.52
CA CYS A 218 -0.45 -1.64 5.19
C CYS A 218 -1.52 -2.14 4.24
N VAL A 219 -1.64 -1.58 3.05
CA VAL A 219 -2.60 -2.07 2.05
C VAL A 219 -2.35 -3.53 1.66
N CYS A 220 -1.08 -3.95 1.69
CA CYS A 220 -0.70 -5.33 1.46
C CYS A 220 0.49 -5.67 2.35
N PRO A 221 0.24 -6.09 3.61
CA PRO A 221 1.32 -6.42 4.54
C PRO A 221 2.16 -7.60 4.04
N GLU A 222 1.57 -8.55 3.32
CA GLU A 222 2.27 -9.69 2.73
C GLU A 222 3.23 -9.25 1.64
N TRP A 223 2.81 -8.31 0.80
CA TRP A 223 3.69 -7.69 -0.18
C TRP A 223 4.87 -6.99 0.50
N ALA A 224 4.58 -6.20 1.52
CA ALA A 224 5.56 -5.43 2.24
C ALA A 224 6.62 -6.34 2.89
N ALA A 225 6.16 -7.41 3.53
CA ALA A 225 7.00 -8.39 4.17
C ALA A 225 7.85 -9.17 3.15
N ALA A 226 7.24 -9.67 2.07
CA ALA A 226 7.95 -10.41 1.02
C ALA A 226 9.11 -9.59 0.40
N VAL A 227 8.94 -8.28 0.20
CA VAL A 227 10.04 -7.43 -0.29
C VAL A 227 11.18 -7.36 0.70
N VAL A 228 10.87 -7.15 1.99
CA VAL A 228 11.88 -7.03 3.03
C VAL A 228 12.64 -8.35 3.14
N THR A 229 11.93 -9.48 3.19
CA THR A 229 12.52 -10.83 3.18
C THR A 229 13.47 -11.04 1.99
N LEU A 230 13.05 -10.72 0.76
CA LEU A 230 13.88 -10.89 -0.42
C LEU A 230 15.13 -10.00 -0.42
N ARG A 231 15.04 -8.80 0.18
CA ARG A 231 16.21 -7.90 0.31
C ARG A 231 17.20 -8.35 1.36
N GLU A 232 16.71 -8.91 2.47
CA GLU A 232 17.55 -9.42 3.55
C GLU A 232 18.43 -10.60 3.11
N LEU A 233 18.08 -11.28 2.01
CA LEU A 233 18.93 -12.34 1.43
C LEU A 233 20.26 -11.83 0.86
N GLY A 234 20.38 -10.54 0.54
CA GLY A 234 21.61 -9.92 0.02
C GLY A 234 21.98 -10.32 -1.42
N ASP A 235 21.68 -11.55 -1.85
CA ASP A 235 21.80 -12.02 -3.23
C ASP A 235 20.40 -12.31 -3.81
N PRO A 236 19.97 -11.57 -4.84
CA PRO A 236 18.63 -11.72 -5.39
C PRO A 236 18.39 -13.11 -6.03
N ARG A 237 19.45 -13.84 -6.42
CA ARG A 237 19.35 -15.18 -7.01
C ARG A 237 18.90 -16.25 -6.02
N VAL A 238 19.10 -16.00 -4.73
CA VAL A 238 18.73 -16.94 -3.66
C VAL A 238 17.21 -16.99 -3.48
N GLY A 239 16.50 -15.88 -3.70
CA GLY A 239 15.07 -15.78 -3.50
C GLY A 239 14.26 -16.88 -4.22
N PRO A 240 14.36 -17.02 -5.55
CA PRO A 240 13.64 -18.06 -6.29
C PRO A 240 14.05 -19.49 -5.95
N ILE A 241 15.29 -19.69 -5.52
CA ILE A 241 15.79 -21.02 -5.12
C ILE A 241 15.22 -21.40 -3.75
N LYS A 242 15.23 -20.45 -2.80
CA LYS A 242 14.75 -20.65 -1.43
C LYS A 242 13.22 -20.67 -1.36
N PHE A 243 12.54 -19.89 -2.20
CA PHE A 243 11.09 -19.73 -2.23
C PHE A 243 10.55 -20.05 -3.64
N SER A 244 10.49 -21.32 -4.00
CA SER A 244 10.09 -21.74 -5.35
C SER A 244 8.63 -21.38 -5.71
N THR A 245 7.76 -21.21 -4.71
CA THR A 245 6.34 -20.82 -4.86
C THR A 245 6.06 -19.49 -4.16
N LEU A 246 4.96 -18.82 -4.53
CA LEU A 246 4.52 -17.57 -3.89
C LEU A 246 4.10 -17.86 -2.45
N SER A 247 3.46 -19.01 -2.22
CA SER A 247 3.06 -19.44 -0.87
C SER A 247 4.26 -19.59 0.07
N ALA A 248 5.39 -20.12 -0.39
CA ALA A 248 6.58 -20.27 0.45
C ALA A 248 7.17 -18.90 0.85
N LEU A 249 7.18 -17.94 -0.08
CA LEU A 249 7.60 -16.57 0.20
C LEU A 249 6.63 -15.86 1.17
N LEU A 250 5.33 -16.12 1.02
CA LEU A 250 4.28 -15.59 1.90
C LEU A 250 4.45 -16.07 3.33
N THR A 251 4.64 -17.37 3.55
CA THR A 251 4.84 -17.93 4.89
C THR A 251 6.06 -17.33 5.60
N GLU A 252 7.16 -17.09 4.87
CA GLU A 252 8.30 -16.38 5.46
C GLU A 252 7.97 -14.92 5.79
N GLY A 253 7.17 -14.26 4.93
CA GLY A 253 6.68 -12.90 5.16
C GLY A 253 5.76 -12.78 6.36
N GLU A 254 4.92 -13.77 6.64
CA GLU A 254 3.98 -13.79 7.78
C GLU A 254 4.71 -13.59 9.11
N ARG A 255 5.89 -14.19 9.29
CA ARG A 255 6.73 -13.96 10.49
C ARG A 255 7.09 -12.48 10.67
N LEU A 256 7.37 -11.78 9.57
CA LEU A 256 7.70 -10.35 9.63
C LEU A 256 6.46 -9.49 9.88
N ILE A 257 5.30 -9.87 9.32
CA ILE A 257 4.01 -9.24 9.61
C ILE A 257 3.72 -9.32 11.11
N GLU A 258 3.89 -10.49 11.72
CA GLU A 258 3.68 -10.70 13.15
C GLU A 258 4.62 -9.85 14.01
N VAL A 259 5.93 -9.88 13.70
CA VAL A 259 6.94 -9.10 14.42
C VAL A 259 6.67 -7.60 14.35
N LEU A 260 6.26 -7.11 13.18
CA LEU A 260 5.96 -5.69 12.97
C LEU A 260 4.49 -5.32 13.31
N GLN A 261 3.69 -6.30 13.75
CA GLN A 261 2.25 -6.16 14.04
C GLN A 261 1.48 -5.50 12.89
N LEU A 262 1.86 -5.79 11.65
CA LEU A 262 1.25 -5.17 10.48
C LEU A 262 -0.14 -5.74 10.24
N ARG A 263 -1.08 -4.84 10.00
CA ARG A 263 -2.48 -5.17 9.71
C ARG A 263 -2.87 -4.61 8.36
N ASP A 264 -3.89 -5.19 7.74
CA ASP A 264 -4.39 -4.72 6.45
C ASP A 264 -5.55 -3.72 6.58
N VAL A 265 -6.03 -3.19 5.45
CA VAL A 265 -7.15 -2.25 5.43
C VAL A 265 -8.46 -2.91 5.89
N THR A 266 -8.61 -4.22 5.69
CA THR A 266 -9.76 -4.98 6.20
C THR A 266 -9.79 -4.97 7.73
N ASN A 267 -8.65 -5.21 8.38
CA ASN A 267 -8.51 -5.11 9.82
C ASN A 267 -8.83 -3.71 10.34
N LEU A 268 -8.43 -2.65 9.62
CA LEU A 268 -8.81 -1.29 9.98
C LEU A 268 -10.34 -1.10 9.93
N ILE A 269 -11.00 -1.58 8.89
CA ILE A 269 -12.47 -1.47 8.77
C ILE A 269 -13.15 -2.16 9.97
N ASP A 270 -12.66 -3.32 10.39
CA ASP A 270 -13.20 -4.03 11.55
C ASP A 270 -12.90 -3.32 12.88
N ASP A 271 -11.69 -2.78 13.04
CA ASP A 271 -11.31 -1.97 14.21
C ASP A 271 -12.18 -0.70 14.31
N LEU A 272 -12.48 -0.05 13.19
CA LEU A 272 -13.39 1.10 13.12
C LEU A 272 -14.81 0.72 13.54
N ARG A 273 -15.37 -0.34 12.96
CA ARG A 273 -16.70 -0.85 13.34
C ARG A 273 -16.80 -1.18 14.83
N THR A 274 -15.74 -1.76 15.38
CA THR A 274 -15.68 -2.12 16.81
C THR A 274 -15.63 -0.86 17.67
N SER A 275 -14.81 0.12 17.30
CA SER A 275 -14.68 1.40 18.00
C SER A 275 -15.99 2.19 18.03
N GLY A 276 -16.74 2.19 16.93
CA GLY A 276 -18.06 2.86 16.87
C GLY A 276 -19.14 2.19 17.72
N ARG A 277 -18.99 0.91 18.09
CA ARG A 277 -19.96 0.17 18.93
C ARG A 277 -19.71 0.30 20.44
N LEU A 278 -18.48 0.61 20.84
CA LEU A 278 -18.02 0.54 22.23
C LEU A 278 -18.22 1.82 23.05
N GLY A 279 -18.89 2.84 22.51
CA GLY A 279 -19.38 3.98 23.30
C GLY A 279 -20.62 4.60 22.70
#